data_AF-A0A089X1G0-F1
#
_entry.id   AF-A0A089X1G0-F1
#
_cell.length_a   1.000
_cell.length_b   1.000
_cell.length_c   1.000
_cell.angle_alpha   90.00
_cell.angle_beta   90.00
_cell.angle_gamma   90.00
#
_symmetry.space_group_name_H-M   'P 1'
#
loop_
_entity.id
_entity.type
_entity.pdbx_description
1 polymer ?
#
loop_
_entity_poly.entity_id
_entity_poly.type
_entity_poly.pdbx_seq_one_letter_code
_entity_poly.pdbx_strand_id
1 'polypeptide(L)'
;YVTPVVLGNEANVKTLANDKGLDITNIEIIDPETSELKQELVTAFVERRKGKATEEQAQEMLKNVNYFGTMLVYTGKAEGLVSGAAHSTGDTVRPALQIIKTKPGVSKTSGVFFMIKGEEQYIFGDCAINPTLEAQDLAEIAVESAKTAKSFDMTPRVAMLSFSTKGSAK
;
A
#
# COMPACT_ATOMS: atom_id res chain seq x y z
N TYR A 1 8.25 -5.66 -17.12
CA TYR A 1 8.82 -6.49 -16.04
C TYR A 1 8.90 -5.65 -14.78
N VAL A 2 8.75 -6.26 -13.60
CA VAL A 2 8.86 -5.58 -12.30
C VAL A 2 10.17 -6.00 -11.65
N THR A 3 10.91 -5.07 -11.06
CA THR A 3 12.14 -5.34 -10.32
C THR A 3 11.83 -5.41 -8.83
N PRO A 4 11.94 -6.58 -8.17
CA PRO A 4 11.68 -6.70 -6.75
C PRO A 4 12.87 -6.19 -5.92
N VAL A 5 12.57 -5.47 -4.84
CA VAL A 5 13.51 -5.14 -3.77
C VAL A 5 12.99 -5.80 -2.49
N VAL A 6 13.80 -6.70 -1.91
CA VAL A 6 13.45 -7.45 -0.70
C VAL A 6 14.04 -6.74 0.51
N LEU A 7 13.25 -6.62 1.58
CA LEU A 7 13.70 -6.02 2.84
C LEU A 7 13.88 -7.06 3.92
N GLY A 8 15.02 -7.01 4.62
CA GLY A 8 15.31 -7.88 5.74
C GLY A 8 16.79 -8.20 5.85
N ASN A 9 17.16 -8.98 6.87
CA ASN A 9 18.53 -9.37 7.07
C ASN A 9 19.04 -10.27 5.94
N GLU A 10 20.09 -9.82 5.25
CA GLU A 10 20.59 -10.45 4.03
C GLU A 10 21.00 -11.92 4.24
N ALA A 11 21.67 -12.24 5.34
CA ALA A 11 22.09 -13.61 5.64
C ALA A 11 20.88 -14.54 5.85
N ASN A 12 19.86 -14.07 6.57
CA ASN A 12 18.63 -14.84 6.80
C ASN A 12 17.85 -15.06 5.51
N VAL A 13 17.73 -14.04 4.65
CA VAL A 13 17.03 -14.15 3.35
C VAL A 13 17.76 -15.14 2.43
N LYS A 14 19.09 -15.05 2.32
CA LYS A 14 19.89 -15.99 1.52
C LYS A 14 19.79 -17.42 2.03
N THR A 15 19.84 -17.62 3.35
CA THR A 15 19.68 -18.94 3.96
C THR A 15 18.30 -19.53 3.62
N LEU A 16 17.23 -18.75 3.80
CA LEU A 16 15.88 -19.20 3.47
C LEU A 16 15.72 -19.53 1.98
N ALA A 17 16.30 -18.73 1.08
CA ALA A 17 16.25 -19.00 -0.35
C ALA A 17 16.98 -20.30 -0.71
N ASN A 18 18.16 -20.54 -0.13
CA ASN A 18 18.91 -21.78 -0.31
C ASN A 18 18.11 -23.00 0.18
N ASP A 19 17.52 -22.91 1.37
CA ASP A 19 16.69 -23.98 1.94
C ASP A 19 15.46 -24.30 1.08
N LYS A 20 14.98 -23.32 0.30
CA LYS A 20 13.87 -23.46 -0.65
C LYS A 20 14.31 -23.77 -2.09
N GLY A 21 15.61 -23.86 -2.35
CA GLY A 21 16.16 -24.08 -3.69
C GLY A 21 15.87 -22.94 -4.68
N LEU A 22 15.77 -21.69 -4.19
CA LEU A 22 15.50 -20.49 -4.99
C LEU A 22 16.80 -19.74 -5.30
N ASP A 23 17.03 -19.41 -6.57
CA ASP A 23 18.11 -18.48 -6.96
C ASP A 23 17.63 -17.03 -6.84
N ILE A 24 18.28 -16.27 -5.96
CA ILE A 24 17.97 -14.86 -5.70
C ILE A 24 19.15 -13.93 -6.03
N THR A 25 20.13 -14.40 -6.80
CA THR A 25 21.39 -13.68 -7.07
C THR A 25 21.16 -12.29 -7.69
N ASN A 26 20.09 -12.13 -8.49
CA ASN A 26 19.75 -10.87 -9.16
C ASN A 26 18.66 -10.06 -8.43
N ILE A 27 18.31 -10.42 -7.19
CA ILE A 27 17.33 -9.69 -6.37
C ILE A 27 18.08 -8.79 -5.41
N GLU A 28 17.75 -7.50 -5.42
CA GLU A 28 18.26 -6.55 -4.45
C GLU A 28 17.67 -6.84 -3.06
N ILE A 29 18.54 -6.96 -2.06
CA ILE A 29 18.17 -7.17 -0.65
C ILE A 29 18.71 -6.01 0.15
N ILE A 30 17.84 -5.33 0.90
CA ILE A 30 18.23 -4.20 1.76
C ILE A 30 17.86 -4.55 3.21
N ASP A 31 18.86 -4.54 4.10
CA ASP A 31 18.66 -4.63 5.54
C ASP A 31 18.44 -3.22 6.12
N PRO A 32 17.26 -2.90 6.70
CA PRO A 32 17.02 -1.60 7.34
C PRO A 32 17.98 -1.26 8.48
N GLU A 33 18.63 -2.24 9.10
CA GLU A 33 19.58 -1.99 10.18
C GLU A 33 20.92 -1.47 9.68
N THR A 34 21.40 -1.96 8.53
CA THR A 34 22.75 -1.68 8.00
C THR A 34 22.75 -0.87 6.71
N SER A 35 21.59 -0.55 6.14
CA SER A 35 21.49 0.21 4.89
C SER A 35 22.11 1.61 5.00
N GLU A 36 22.93 1.98 4.02
CA GLU A 36 23.49 3.33 3.88
C GLU A 36 22.41 4.39 3.65
N LEU A 37 21.24 3.99 3.14
CA LEU A 37 20.10 4.89 2.94
C LEU A 37 19.45 5.31 4.26
N LYS A 38 19.74 4.61 5.38
CA LYS A 38 19.01 4.81 6.63
C LYS A 38 19.01 6.26 7.11
N GLN A 39 20.16 6.94 7.08
CA GLN A 39 20.24 8.31 7.58
C GLN A 39 19.43 9.29 6.71
N GLU A 40 19.47 9.18 5.37
CA GLU A 40 18.65 10.03 4.49
C GLU A 40 17.15 9.79 4.73
N LEU A 41 16.75 8.53 4.92
CA LEU A 41 15.35 8.17 5.16
C LEU A 41 14.88 8.65 6.54
N VAL A 42 15.73 8.59 7.57
CA VAL A 42 15.43 9.13 8.91
C VAL A 42 15.16 10.63 8.84
N THR A 43 16.04 11.40 8.20
CA THR A 43 15.86 12.85 8.03
C THR A 43 14.57 13.17 7.27
N ALA A 44 14.33 12.49 6.13
CA ALA A 44 13.13 12.67 5.34
C ALA A 44 11.85 12.30 6.12
N PHE A 45 11.89 11.26 6.95
CA PHE A 45 10.77 10.86 7.79
C PHE A 45 10.46 11.92 8.85
N VAL A 46 11.45 12.42 9.58
CA VAL A 46 11.26 13.47 10.60
C VAL A 46 10.61 14.72 9.99
N GLU A 47 11.13 15.18 8.85
CA GLU A 47 10.55 16.31 8.11
C GLU A 47 9.10 16.01 7.71
N ARG A 48 8.85 14.83 7.14
CA ARG A 48 7.51 14.40 6.71
C ARG A 48 6.52 14.33 7.87
N ARG A 49 6.99 13.98 9.08
CA ARG A 49 6.18 13.92 10.31
C ARG A 49 5.93 15.29 10.94
N LYS A 50 6.56 16.37 10.48
CA LYS A 50 6.32 17.76 10.90
C LYS A 50 6.36 17.93 12.43
N GLY A 51 7.43 17.44 13.07
CA GLY A 51 7.64 17.53 14.52
C GLY A 51 6.87 16.50 15.36
N LYS A 52 6.14 15.57 14.73
CA LYS A 52 5.44 14.47 15.43
C LYS A 52 6.33 13.25 15.72
N ALA A 53 7.58 13.28 15.28
CA ALA A 53 8.57 12.25 15.56
C ALA A 53 9.93 12.93 15.76
N THR A 54 10.65 12.52 16.80
CA THR A 54 12.08 12.89 16.97
C THR A 54 12.96 12.05 16.06
N GLU A 55 14.24 12.42 15.94
CA GLU A 55 15.20 11.64 15.16
C GLU A 55 15.38 10.22 15.75
N GLU A 56 15.45 10.08 17.07
CA GLU A 56 15.59 8.78 17.73
C GLU A 56 14.36 7.90 17.48
N GLN A 57 13.16 8.47 17.54
CA GLN A 57 11.93 7.76 17.21
C GLN A 57 11.91 7.33 15.74
N ALA A 58 12.37 8.19 14.84
CA ALA A 58 12.49 7.86 13.42
C ALA A 58 13.49 6.71 13.19
N GLN A 59 14.67 6.77 13.81
CA GLN A 59 15.67 5.69 13.72
C GLN A 59 15.13 4.34 14.17
N GLU A 60 14.36 4.31 15.26
CA GLU A 60 13.72 3.09 15.75
C GLU A 60 12.60 2.61 14.81
N MET A 61 11.71 3.51 14.38
CA MET A 61 10.60 3.16 13.49
C MET A 61 11.09 2.64 12.14
N LEU A 62 12.19 3.18 11.61
CA LEU A 62 12.77 2.75 10.34
C LEU A 62 13.53 1.43 10.41
N LYS A 63 13.66 0.78 11.59
CA LYS A 63 14.05 -0.64 11.65
C LYS A 63 12.93 -1.56 11.14
N ASN A 64 11.68 -1.12 11.22
CA ASN A 64 10.54 -1.89 10.72
C ASN A 64 10.49 -1.87 9.19
N VAL A 65 10.48 -3.05 8.56
CA VAL A 65 10.50 -3.20 7.09
C VAL A 65 9.34 -2.49 6.39
N ASN A 66 8.15 -2.40 6.98
CA ASN A 66 7.02 -1.68 6.37
C ASN A 66 7.25 -0.17 6.37
N TYR A 67 7.80 0.38 7.45
CA TYR A 67 8.17 1.80 7.52
C TYR A 67 9.33 2.12 6.59
N PHE A 68 10.39 1.31 6.62
CA PHE A 68 11.56 1.47 5.75
C PHE A 68 11.17 1.42 4.27
N GLY A 69 10.43 0.38 3.86
CA GLY A 69 9.95 0.24 2.49
C GLY A 69 9.01 1.37 2.08
N THR A 70 8.14 1.85 2.97
CA THR A 70 7.29 3.01 2.68
C THR A 70 8.13 4.27 2.47
N MET A 71 9.23 4.43 3.22
CA MET A 71 10.15 5.55 3.03
C MET A 71 10.93 5.44 1.71
N LEU A 72 11.35 4.24 1.29
CA LEU A 72 11.94 4.03 -0.05
C LEU A 72 11.00 4.49 -1.16
N VAL A 73 9.71 4.19 -1.04
CA VAL A 73 8.70 4.66 -2.01
C VAL A 73 8.56 6.19 -1.95
N TYR A 74 8.50 6.76 -0.74
CA TYR A 74 8.33 8.19 -0.55
C TYR A 74 9.50 9.02 -1.11
N THR A 75 10.73 8.53 -0.96
CA THR A 75 11.95 9.20 -1.45
C THR A 75 12.30 8.82 -2.90
N GLY A 76 11.44 8.07 -3.58
CA GLY A 76 11.60 7.72 -5.00
C GLY A 76 12.67 6.66 -5.27
N LYS A 77 13.08 5.89 -4.25
CA LYS A 77 13.97 4.73 -4.41
C LYS A 77 13.20 3.47 -4.85
N ALA A 78 11.88 3.46 -4.69
CA ALA A 78 10.97 2.43 -5.17
C ALA A 78 9.66 3.04 -5.68
N GLU A 79 8.94 2.34 -6.54
CA GLU A 79 7.70 2.84 -7.18
C GLU A 79 6.41 2.39 -6.46
N GLY A 80 6.52 1.36 -5.62
CA GLY A 80 5.41 0.79 -4.87
C GLY A 80 5.89 -0.18 -3.81
N LEU A 81 4.98 -0.59 -2.93
CA LEU A 81 5.27 -1.53 -1.84
C LEU A 81 4.17 -2.59 -1.77
N VAL A 82 4.58 -3.84 -1.63
CA VAL A 82 3.70 -4.99 -1.36
C VAL A 82 4.15 -5.64 -0.06
N SER A 83 3.22 -5.75 0.90
CA SER A 83 3.42 -6.40 2.19
C SER A 83 2.10 -7.05 2.65
N GLY A 84 2.07 -7.60 3.85
CA GLY A 84 0.87 -8.20 4.46
C GLY A 84 0.89 -9.73 4.56
N ALA A 85 1.86 -10.41 3.93
CA ALA A 85 1.99 -11.86 4.06
C ALA A 85 2.30 -12.31 5.51
N ALA A 86 3.06 -11.50 6.25
CA ALA A 86 3.44 -11.74 7.65
C ALA A 86 2.99 -10.61 8.61
N HIS A 87 2.18 -9.67 8.13
CA HIS A 87 1.77 -8.47 8.86
C HIS A 87 0.27 -8.24 8.73
N SER A 88 -0.35 -7.60 9.71
CA SER A 88 -1.76 -7.22 9.57
C SER A 88 -1.95 -6.16 8.47
N THR A 89 -3.17 -6.06 7.91
CA THR A 89 -3.54 -4.96 7.01
C THR A 89 -3.27 -3.60 7.65
N GLY A 90 -3.52 -3.48 8.96
CA GLY A 90 -3.25 -2.29 9.75
C GLY A 90 -1.77 -1.88 9.73
N ASP A 91 -0.86 -2.84 9.83
CA ASP A 91 0.59 -2.58 9.85
C ASP A 91 1.13 -2.13 8.48
N THR A 92 0.46 -2.50 7.38
CA THR A 92 0.82 -2.06 6.03
C THR A 92 0.22 -0.68 5.72
N VAL A 93 -1.07 -0.46 6.02
CA VAL A 93 -1.76 0.78 5.67
C VAL A 93 -1.35 1.98 6.54
N ARG A 94 -0.98 1.73 7.80
CA ARG A 94 -0.59 2.80 8.76
C ARG A 94 0.61 3.62 8.28
N PRO A 95 1.78 3.05 7.93
CA PRO A 95 2.90 3.83 7.41
C PRO A 95 2.54 4.50 6.08
N ALA A 96 1.80 3.83 5.19
CA ALA A 96 1.37 4.41 3.92
C ALA A 96 0.55 5.70 4.12
N LEU A 97 -0.40 5.73 5.06
CA LEU A 97 -1.18 6.93 5.38
C LEU A 97 -0.37 8.00 6.12
N GLN A 98 0.60 7.61 6.95
CA GLN A 98 1.45 8.54 7.67
C GLN A 98 2.47 9.25 6.77
N ILE A 99 2.98 8.54 5.75
CA ILE A 99 4.11 8.95 4.92
C ILE A 99 3.64 9.34 3.52
N ILE A 100 3.09 8.42 2.72
CA ILE A 100 2.69 8.67 1.32
C ILE A 100 1.47 9.59 1.25
N LYS A 101 0.44 9.28 2.07
CA LYS A 101 -0.88 9.94 2.11
C LYS A 101 -1.74 9.66 0.87
N THR A 102 -2.98 10.14 0.92
CA THR A 102 -3.90 10.12 -0.22
C THR A 102 -3.53 11.16 -1.26
N LYS A 103 -4.01 10.97 -2.49
CA LYS A 103 -3.89 11.96 -3.56
C LYS A 103 -4.68 13.24 -3.20
N PRO A 104 -4.31 14.42 -3.74
CA PRO A 104 -5.11 15.63 -3.58
C PRO A 104 -6.56 15.40 -4.01
N GLY A 105 -7.52 15.83 -3.17
CA GLY A 105 -8.94 15.63 -3.41
C GLY A 105 -9.49 14.26 -3.00
N VAL A 106 -8.66 13.36 -2.47
CA VAL A 106 -9.07 12.06 -1.91
C VAL A 106 -8.84 12.09 -0.40
N SER A 107 -9.89 11.81 0.37
CA SER A 107 -9.88 11.87 1.82
C SER A 107 -9.47 10.55 2.48
N LYS A 108 -9.83 9.40 1.88
CA LYS A 108 -9.58 8.06 2.45
C LYS A 108 -9.15 7.06 1.38
N THR A 109 -8.52 5.98 1.83
CA THR A 109 -8.23 4.81 0.99
C THR A 109 -9.43 3.86 1.00
N SER A 110 -9.62 3.11 -0.08
CA SER A 110 -10.60 2.03 -0.18
C SER A 110 -9.96 0.77 -0.75
N GLY A 111 -10.48 -0.40 -0.40
CA GLY A 111 -10.04 -1.69 -0.91
C GLY A 111 -11.00 -2.22 -1.96
N VAL A 112 -10.49 -2.43 -3.17
CA VAL A 112 -11.27 -2.99 -4.28
C VAL A 112 -10.85 -4.43 -4.57
N PHE A 113 -11.80 -5.23 -5.04
CA PHE A 113 -11.55 -6.58 -5.53
C PHE A 113 -11.91 -6.70 -7.00
N PHE A 114 -11.07 -7.41 -7.75
CA PHE A 114 -11.41 -7.91 -9.07
C PHE A 114 -12.22 -9.18 -8.94
N MET A 115 -13.44 -9.18 -9.48
CA MET A 115 -14.31 -10.35 -9.54
C MET A 115 -14.27 -10.88 -10.97
N ILE A 116 -13.59 -12.00 -11.19
CA ILE A 116 -13.33 -12.54 -12.53
C ILE A 116 -13.94 -13.93 -12.65
N LYS A 117 -14.76 -14.14 -13.69
CA LYS A 117 -15.33 -15.45 -14.03
C LYS A 117 -15.49 -15.56 -15.54
N GLY A 118 -14.69 -16.43 -16.18
CA GLY A 118 -14.66 -16.51 -17.64
C GLY A 118 -14.22 -15.18 -18.23
N GLU A 119 -15.02 -14.64 -19.15
CA GLU A 119 -14.78 -13.32 -19.77
C GLU A 119 -15.36 -12.15 -18.96
N GLU A 120 -16.08 -12.42 -17.87
CA GLU A 120 -16.66 -11.39 -17.02
C GLU A 120 -15.62 -10.86 -16.03
N GLN A 121 -15.49 -9.52 -15.98
CA GLN A 121 -14.62 -8.83 -15.04
C GLN A 121 -15.39 -7.66 -14.39
N TYR A 122 -15.48 -7.67 -13.07
CA TYR A 122 -16.08 -6.62 -12.27
C TYR A 122 -15.09 -6.08 -11.23
N ILE A 123 -15.38 -4.89 -10.73
CA ILE A 123 -14.72 -4.31 -9.55
C ILE A 123 -15.76 -4.12 -8.46
N PHE A 124 -15.51 -4.69 -7.28
CA PHE A 124 -16.30 -4.45 -6.07
C PHE A 124 -15.49 -3.56 -5.12
N GLY A 125 -16.11 -2.52 -4.57
CA GLY A 125 -15.46 -1.61 -3.62
C GLY A 125 -16.46 -0.76 -2.83
N ASP A 126 -16.16 -0.34 -1.60
CA ASP A 126 -15.05 -0.82 -0.75
C ASP A 126 -15.46 -2.12 -0.05
N CYS A 127 -14.55 -3.11 -0.01
CA CYS A 127 -14.79 -4.39 0.65
C CYS A 127 -13.73 -4.76 1.70
N ALA A 128 -12.84 -3.84 2.09
CA ALA A 128 -11.75 -4.16 3.01
C ALA A 128 -11.38 -3.10 4.05
N ILE A 129 -11.50 -1.81 3.74
CA ILE A 129 -10.85 -0.76 4.57
C ILE A 129 -11.82 -0.08 5.52
N ASN A 130 -12.97 0.38 5.01
CA ASN A 130 -13.87 1.25 5.75
C ASN A 130 -15.07 0.46 6.28
N PRO A 131 -15.23 0.33 7.62
CA PRO A 131 -16.33 -0.43 8.21
C PRO A 131 -17.69 0.28 8.11
N THR A 132 -17.68 1.62 8.09
CA THR A 132 -18.85 2.48 7.98
C THR A 132 -18.54 3.61 7.02
N LEU A 133 -19.48 3.90 6.12
CA LEU A 133 -19.30 4.86 5.03
C LEU A 133 -20.48 5.83 4.99
N GLU A 134 -20.16 7.11 4.88
CA GLU A 134 -21.15 8.17 4.65
C GLU A 134 -21.30 8.45 3.15
N ALA A 135 -22.30 9.24 2.77
CA ALA A 135 -22.60 9.55 1.36
C ALA A 135 -21.37 10.11 0.60
N GLN A 136 -20.58 10.97 1.25
CA GLN A 136 -19.36 11.53 0.64
C GLN A 136 -18.28 10.46 0.42
N ASP A 137 -18.12 9.54 1.36
CA ASP A 137 -17.14 8.45 1.22
C ASP A 137 -17.55 7.51 0.07
N LEU A 138 -18.84 7.17 -0.03
CA LEU A 138 -19.35 6.33 -1.12
C LEU A 138 -19.16 7.00 -2.49
N ALA A 139 -19.37 8.31 -2.59
CA ALA A 139 -19.11 9.07 -3.82
C ALA A 139 -17.61 9.07 -4.18
N GLU A 140 -16.73 9.22 -3.20
CA GLU A 140 -15.28 9.17 -3.39
C GLU A 140 -14.83 7.78 -3.86
N ILE A 141 -15.32 6.71 -3.21
CA ILE A 141 -15.06 5.32 -3.57
C ILE A 141 -15.52 5.03 -4.99
N ALA A 142 -16.68 5.51 -5.41
CA ALA A 142 -17.18 5.34 -6.77
C ALA A 142 -16.21 5.95 -7.80
N VAL A 143 -15.70 7.17 -7.54
CA VAL A 143 -14.76 7.86 -8.42
C VAL A 143 -13.40 7.16 -8.46
N GLU A 144 -12.83 6.79 -7.31
CA GLU A 144 -11.53 6.12 -7.25
C GLU A 144 -11.58 4.68 -7.77
N SER A 145 -12.68 3.96 -7.56
CA SER A 145 -12.91 2.64 -8.16
C SER A 145 -13.00 2.72 -9.68
N ALA A 146 -13.65 3.76 -10.23
CA ALA A 146 -13.68 3.99 -11.67
C ALA A 146 -12.30 4.32 -12.25
N LYS A 147 -11.46 5.07 -11.52
CA LYS A 147 -10.06 5.33 -11.92
C LYS A 147 -9.23 4.04 -11.88
N THR A 148 -9.44 3.20 -10.87
CA THR A 148 -8.81 1.88 -10.80
C THR A 148 -9.26 1.01 -11.96
N ALA A 149 -10.54 0.95 -12.29
CA ALA A 149 -11.03 0.22 -13.47
C ALA A 149 -10.29 0.65 -14.76
N LYS A 150 -10.12 1.97 -14.97
CA LYS A 150 -9.41 2.50 -16.13
C LYS A 150 -7.93 2.11 -16.17
N SER A 151 -7.25 1.96 -15.03
CA SER A 151 -5.84 1.54 -15.02
C SER A 151 -5.63 0.07 -15.39
N PHE A 152 -6.72 -0.71 -15.47
CA PHE A 152 -6.74 -2.09 -15.95
C PHE A 152 -7.53 -2.21 -17.26
N ASP A 153 -7.55 -1.15 -18.07
CA ASP A 153 -8.17 -1.09 -19.40
C ASP A 153 -9.68 -1.40 -19.45
N MET A 154 -10.37 -1.29 -18.32
CA MET A 154 -11.84 -1.42 -18.26
C MET A 154 -12.51 -0.10 -18.63
N THR A 155 -13.66 -0.18 -19.31
CA THR A 155 -14.55 0.98 -19.46
C THR A 155 -15.46 1.09 -18.23
N PRO A 156 -15.26 2.06 -17.32
CA PRO A 156 -16.00 2.09 -16.06
C PRO A 156 -17.48 2.43 -16.27
N ARG A 157 -18.36 1.58 -15.74
CA ARG A 157 -19.80 1.83 -15.59
C ARG A 157 -20.15 1.57 -14.14
N VAL A 158 -20.25 2.63 -13.35
CA VAL A 158 -20.39 2.52 -11.89
C VAL A 158 -21.85 2.43 -11.49
N ALA A 159 -22.18 1.43 -10.67
CA ALA A 159 -23.49 1.27 -10.04
C ALA A 159 -23.36 1.42 -8.51
N MET A 160 -24.11 2.36 -7.94
CA MET A 160 -24.21 2.53 -6.48
C MET A 160 -25.29 1.58 -5.96
N LEU A 161 -24.87 0.52 -5.25
CA LEU A 161 -25.79 -0.49 -4.77
C LEU A 161 -26.56 -0.04 -3.52
N SER A 162 -27.81 -0.47 -3.43
CA SER A 162 -28.69 -0.30 -2.28
C SER A 162 -29.77 -1.39 -2.33
N PHE A 163 -30.50 -1.58 -1.23
CA PHE A 163 -31.71 -2.41 -1.22
C PHE A 163 -32.89 -1.76 -1.97
N SER A 164 -32.82 -0.45 -2.24
CA SER A 164 -33.84 0.34 -2.93
C SER A 164 -33.34 0.82 -4.28
N THR A 165 -34.18 0.72 -5.32
CA THR A 165 -33.88 1.23 -6.65
C THR A 165 -34.68 2.50 -6.91
N LYS A 166 -34.00 3.64 -7.00
CA LYS A 166 -34.57 4.95 -7.40
C LYS A 166 -35.91 5.28 -6.71
N GLY A 167 -36.00 5.03 -5.40
CA GLY A 167 -37.17 5.36 -4.59
C GLY A 167 -38.20 4.22 -4.43
N SER A 168 -37.81 2.97 -4.69
CA SER A 168 -38.69 1.81 -4.51
C SER A 168 -39.05 1.54 -3.05
N ALA A 169 -38.15 1.84 -2.11
CA ALA A 169 -38.43 1.88 -0.68
C ALA A 169 -38.60 3.34 -0.21
N LYS A 170 -39.58 3.58 0.66
CA LYS A 170 -39.91 4.88 1.26
C LYS A 170 -39.51 4.91 2.72
#